data_AF-A0A9D6V571-F1
#
_entry.id   AF-A0A9D6V571-F1
#
_cell.length_a   1.000
_cell.length_b   1.000
_cell.length_c   1.000
_cell.angle_alpha   90.00
_cell.angle_beta   90.00
_cell.angle_gamma   90.00
#
_symmetry.space_group_name_H-M   'P 1'
#
loop_
_entity.id
_entity.type
_entity.pdbx_description
1 polymer ?
#
loop_
_entity_poly.entity_id
_entity_poly.type
_entity_poly.pdbx_seq_one_letter_code
_entity_poly.pdbx_strand_id
1 'polypeptide(L)'
;MPIPVVIGLSLLEAIEIIGSAASIAAFLWTINPDIYGEFSKKGLWGNWDDAWQDFLNEDLLIPAQAMLLQNSSTMPVMVAAYSHFMVREVLSARRDPLVLDLNGDGIRTTGIQGDVFTLFDDNSDAFAELTGWADPHDGMLAMDRNGNGIIDDGQELFGDQTILQNGRRAENGFEALAEFDSNKDGRIDVNDAVFSRLRVLTLNSTGDAYQLRTFDELGIRAINLDSTVTNITDAQGNTQNRVSSFEMADGTIREIAEYSFQQDSMYSVATEWLPVPDDIAALPDLQGYGTVYSLHQAMVRDTSGELRALVEEFASEMVRLSAA
;
A
#
# COMPACT_ATOMS: atom_id res chain seq x y z
N MET A 1 -32.52 -5.36 14.14
CA MET A 1 -31.99 -5.64 12.79
C MET A 1 -30.63 -6.31 13.00
N PRO A 2 -30.30 -7.45 12.37
CA PRO A 2 -29.00 -8.06 12.60
C PRO A 2 -27.91 -7.15 12.02
N ILE A 3 -26.84 -6.95 12.79
CA ILE A 3 -25.63 -6.26 12.34
C ILE A 3 -24.97 -7.15 11.28
N PRO A 4 -24.48 -6.62 10.13
CA PRO A 4 -23.72 -7.41 9.19
C PRO A 4 -22.43 -7.91 9.87
N VAL A 5 -22.19 -9.22 9.80
CA VAL A 5 -21.05 -9.98 10.37
C VAL A 5 -19.67 -9.34 10.09
N VAL A 6 -19.59 -8.50 9.04
CA VAL A 6 -18.38 -7.81 8.58
C VAL A 6 -17.83 -6.77 9.56
N ILE A 7 -18.67 -6.13 10.39
CA ILE A 7 -18.23 -5.05 11.31
C ILE A 7 -17.64 -5.63 12.61
N GLY A 8 -17.95 -6.88 12.95
CA GLY A 8 -17.40 -7.56 14.12
C GLY A 8 -15.96 -8.04 13.94
N LEU A 9 -15.56 -8.39 12.70
CA LEU A 9 -14.21 -8.86 12.40
C LEU A 9 -13.16 -7.73 12.44
N SER A 10 -13.52 -6.52 12.00
CA SER A 10 -12.56 -5.41 11.87
C SER A 10 -12.06 -4.83 13.20
N LEU A 11 -12.83 -4.99 14.28
CA LEU A 11 -12.37 -4.64 15.64
C LEU A 11 -11.52 -5.76 16.25
N LEU A 12 -11.79 -7.01 15.86
CA LEU A 12 -11.07 -8.21 16.31
C LEU A 12 -9.62 -8.20 15.80
N GLU A 13 -9.42 -7.86 14.53
CA GLU A 13 -8.09 -7.83 13.87
C GLU A 13 -7.25 -6.62 14.29
N ALA A 14 -7.88 -5.47 14.59
CA ALA A 14 -7.17 -4.27 15.05
C ALA A 14 -6.58 -4.39 16.46
N ILE A 15 -7.13 -5.28 17.30
CA ILE A 15 -6.73 -5.48 18.69
C ILE A 15 -5.58 -6.50 18.81
N GLU A 16 -5.52 -7.51 17.94
CA GLU A 16 -4.42 -8.49 17.89
C GLU A 16 -3.05 -7.85 17.53
N ILE A 17 -3.05 -6.66 16.91
CA ILE A 17 -1.83 -5.96 16.45
C ILE A 17 -1.19 -5.09 17.57
N ILE A 18 -1.93 -4.73 18.63
CA ILE A 18 -1.40 -3.90 19.71
C ILE A 18 -0.60 -4.77 20.69
N GLY A 19 0.65 -5.06 20.31
CA GLY A 19 1.53 -6.08 20.91
C GLY A 19 1.97 -5.93 22.37
N SER A 20 1.26 -5.18 23.23
CA SER A 20 1.43 -5.30 24.68
C SER A 20 0.23 -4.80 25.50
N ALA A 21 -0.04 -5.45 26.64
CA ALA A 21 -1.08 -5.05 27.59
C ALA A 21 -0.93 -3.58 28.07
N ALA A 22 0.30 -3.05 28.10
CA ALA A 22 0.58 -1.67 28.48
C ALA A 22 0.09 -0.66 27.43
N SER A 23 0.20 -0.99 26.15
CA SER A 23 -0.24 -0.13 25.04
C SER A 23 -1.76 -0.04 24.98
N ILE A 24 -2.47 -1.16 25.22
CA ILE A 24 -3.95 -1.15 25.24
C ILE A 24 -4.48 -0.50 26.52
N ALA A 25 -3.80 -0.67 27.65
CA ALA A 25 -4.09 0.03 28.90
C ALA A 25 -3.98 1.55 28.74
N ALA A 26 -2.91 2.04 28.10
CA ALA A 26 -2.72 3.45 27.81
C ALA A 26 -3.78 3.98 26.83
N PHE A 27 -4.13 3.19 25.81
CA PHE A 27 -5.20 3.53 24.87
C PHE A 27 -6.56 3.63 25.57
N LEU A 28 -6.96 2.61 26.33
CA LEU A 28 -8.23 2.57 27.06
C LEU A 28 -8.34 3.66 28.11
N TRP A 29 -7.26 3.95 28.85
CA TRP A 29 -7.23 5.09 29.77
C TRP A 29 -7.45 6.43 29.06
N THR A 30 -6.84 6.60 27.88
CA THR A 30 -6.90 7.85 27.12
C THR A 30 -8.28 8.10 26.50
N ILE A 31 -8.94 7.04 26.03
CA ILE A 31 -10.22 7.16 25.33
C ILE A 31 -11.44 6.94 26.25
N ASN A 32 -11.29 6.17 27.35
CA ASN A 32 -12.37 5.87 28.29
C ASN A 32 -11.87 5.36 29.68
N PRO A 33 -11.59 6.28 30.63
CA PRO A 33 -11.07 5.94 31.96
C PRO A 33 -11.97 5.03 32.81
N ASP A 34 -13.28 5.03 32.56
CA ASP A 34 -14.24 4.24 33.34
C ASP A 34 -14.19 2.75 32.97
N ILE A 35 -14.06 2.45 31.67
CA ILE A 35 -13.85 1.07 31.18
C ILE A 35 -12.50 0.54 31.65
N TYR A 36 -11.45 1.37 31.58
CA TYR A 36 -10.15 1.04 32.15
C TYR A 36 -10.23 0.70 33.64
N GLY A 37 -11.04 1.46 34.40
CA GLY A 37 -11.28 1.24 35.82
C GLY A 37 -11.94 -0.10 36.13
N GLU A 38 -12.92 -0.52 35.34
CA GLU A 38 -13.60 -1.82 35.52
C GLU A 38 -12.69 -3.01 35.20
N PHE A 39 -11.89 -2.92 34.13
CA PHE A 39 -10.89 -3.95 33.78
C PHE A 39 -9.83 -4.10 34.87
N SER A 40 -9.40 -2.98 35.45
CA SER A 40 -8.42 -2.95 36.54
C SER A 40 -8.96 -3.56 37.84
N LYS A 41 -10.24 -3.35 38.16
CA LYS A 41 -10.88 -3.97 39.35
C LYS A 41 -11.02 -5.48 39.22
N LYS A 42 -11.20 -5.99 38.00
CA LYS A 42 -11.33 -7.43 37.71
C LYS A 42 -9.98 -8.16 37.57
N GLY A 43 -8.84 -7.43 37.64
CA GLY A 43 -7.49 -8.04 37.64
C GLY A 43 -7.04 -8.59 36.28
N LEU A 44 -7.63 -8.09 35.20
CA LEU A 44 -7.57 -8.70 33.85
C LEU A 44 -6.29 -8.38 33.04
N TRP A 45 -5.33 -7.67 33.61
CA TRP A 45 -4.11 -7.25 32.90
C TRP A 45 -3.00 -8.33 32.83
N GLY A 46 -3.21 -9.49 33.46
CA GLY A 46 -2.19 -10.53 33.64
C GLY A 46 -2.15 -11.61 32.55
N ASN A 47 -3.27 -11.89 31.88
CA ASN A 47 -3.33 -12.82 30.74
C ASN A 47 -4.40 -12.34 29.76
N TRP A 48 -3.97 -11.90 28.57
CA TRP A 48 -4.83 -11.16 27.65
C TRP A 48 -5.88 -12.06 26.99
N ASP A 49 -5.53 -13.33 26.72
CA ASP A 49 -6.43 -14.29 26.09
C ASP A 49 -7.67 -14.59 26.96
N ASP A 50 -7.50 -14.69 28.28
CA ASP A 50 -8.59 -14.99 29.22
C ASP A 50 -9.48 -13.76 29.46
N ALA A 51 -8.87 -12.59 29.62
CA ALA A 51 -9.58 -11.31 29.79
C ALA A 51 -10.42 -10.93 28.58
N TRP A 52 -9.95 -11.28 27.39
CA TRP A 52 -10.63 -11.03 26.13
C TRP A 52 -11.82 -11.97 25.91
N GLN A 53 -11.67 -13.25 26.25
CA GLN A 53 -12.78 -14.20 26.21
C GLN A 53 -13.89 -13.79 27.19
N ASP A 54 -13.56 -13.31 28.38
CA ASP A 54 -14.55 -12.79 29.33
C ASP A 54 -15.24 -11.50 28.84
N PHE A 55 -14.52 -10.60 28.15
CA PHE A 55 -15.09 -9.41 27.51
C PHE A 55 -16.13 -9.75 26.42
N LEU A 56 -15.83 -10.76 25.60
CA LEU A 56 -16.74 -11.26 24.56
C LEU A 56 -17.94 -12.03 25.14
N ASN A 57 -17.77 -12.69 26.29
CA ASN A 57 -18.79 -13.55 26.90
C ASN A 57 -19.78 -12.80 27.82
N GLU A 58 -19.45 -11.61 28.34
CA GLU A 58 -20.32 -10.85 29.28
C GLU A 58 -21.26 -9.80 28.63
N ASP A 59 -21.55 -9.87 27.33
CA ASP A 59 -22.54 -8.98 26.65
C ASP A 59 -22.20 -7.47 26.74
N LEU A 60 -20.94 -7.11 27.04
CA LEU A 60 -20.46 -5.72 27.21
C LEU A 60 -20.23 -4.98 25.88
N LEU A 61 -20.23 -5.70 24.76
CA LEU A 61 -20.10 -5.13 23.41
C LEU A 61 -21.25 -4.18 23.05
N ILE A 62 -22.49 -4.56 23.39
CA ILE A 62 -23.69 -3.81 23.03
C ILE A 62 -23.80 -2.50 23.83
N PRO A 63 -23.56 -2.47 25.16
CA PRO A 63 -23.49 -1.24 25.94
C PRO A 63 -22.36 -0.29 25.50
N ALA A 64 -21.16 -0.81 25.19
CA ALA A 64 -20.04 0.00 24.73
C ALA A 64 -20.34 0.66 23.36
N GLN A 65 -20.93 -0.10 22.44
CA GLN A 65 -21.39 0.43 21.14
C GLN A 65 -22.51 1.47 21.29
N ALA A 66 -23.47 1.26 22.21
CA ALA A 66 -24.58 2.18 22.47
C ALA A 66 -24.15 3.50 23.16
N MET A 67 -23.05 3.50 23.92
CA MET A 67 -22.49 4.70 24.55
C MET A 67 -21.60 5.51 23.57
N LEU A 68 -20.90 4.84 22.66
CA LEU A 68 -20.09 5.50 21.61
C LEU A 68 -20.94 6.27 20.58
N LEU A 69 -22.19 5.85 20.35
CA LEU A 69 -23.16 6.53 19.48
C LEU A 69 -23.72 7.86 20.06
N GLN A 70 -23.46 8.18 21.32
CA GLN A 70 -24.07 9.36 21.98
C GLN A 70 -23.21 10.63 21.96
N ASN A 71 -21.93 10.55 21.58
CA ASN A 71 -21.05 11.72 21.41
C ASN A 71 -20.99 12.12 19.93
N SER A 72 -21.89 13.02 19.55
CA SER A 72 -22.43 13.15 18.18
C SER A 72 -21.72 14.15 17.25
N SER A 73 -20.58 14.74 17.62
CA SER A 73 -19.96 15.81 16.80
C SER A 73 -18.58 15.50 16.21
N THR A 74 -17.84 14.50 16.69
CA THR A 74 -16.47 14.21 16.19
C THR A 74 -16.20 12.74 15.84
N MET A 75 -17.05 11.81 16.31
CA MET A 75 -16.78 10.38 16.18
C MET A 75 -17.11 9.75 14.81
N PRO A 76 -18.17 10.15 14.07
CA PRO A 76 -18.41 9.56 12.75
C PRO A 76 -17.27 9.84 11.76
N VAL A 77 -16.67 11.04 11.85
CA VAL A 77 -15.52 11.44 11.03
C VAL A 77 -14.26 10.71 11.45
N MET A 78 -14.00 10.58 12.76
CA MET A 78 -12.86 9.82 13.27
C MET A 78 -12.99 8.33 12.96
N VAL A 79 -14.13 7.68 13.19
CA VAL A 79 -14.33 6.25 12.88
C VAL A 79 -14.29 6.01 11.38
N ALA A 80 -14.88 6.89 10.55
CA ALA A 80 -14.75 6.76 9.09
C ALA A 80 -13.30 6.95 8.64
N ALA A 81 -12.57 7.93 9.17
CA ALA A 81 -11.16 8.16 8.86
C ALA A 81 -10.29 6.98 9.33
N TYR A 82 -10.46 6.49 10.56
CA TYR A 82 -9.70 5.36 11.11
C TYR A 82 -10.06 4.03 10.46
N SER A 83 -11.33 3.77 10.14
CA SER A 83 -11.74 2.56 9.40
C SER A 83 -11.29 2.60 7.93
N HIS A 84 -11.25 3.78 7.30
CA HIS A 84 -10.70 3.92 5.95
C HIS A 84 -9.17 3.76 5.94
N PHE A 85 -8.49 4.32 6.94
CA PHE A 85 -7.04 4.27 7.12
C PHE A 85 -6.55 2.86 7.49
N MET A 86 -7.18 2.19 8.46
CA MET A 86 -6.74 0.87 8.93
C MET A 86 -7.15 -0.30 8.01
N VAL A 87 -8.30 -0.23 7.32
CA VAL A 87 -8.71 -1.31 6.39
C VAL A 87 -7.83 -1.34 5.13
N ARG A 88 -7.28 -0.18 4.71
CA ARG A 88 -6.28 -0.13 3.63
C ARG A 88 -4.90 -0.62 4.06
N GLU A 89 -4.48 -0.39 5.31
CA GLU A 89 -3.17 -0.83 5.81
C GLU A 89 -3.12 -2.33 6.23
N VAL A 90 -4.21 -2.87 6.79
CA VAL A 90 -4.23 -4.26 7.33
C VAL A 90 -4.43 -5.31 6.25
N LEU A 91 -5.06 -4.94 5.12
CA LEU A 91 -4.89 -5.68 3.87
C LEU A 91 -3.66 -5.10 3.17
N SER A 92 -2.48 -5.33 3.74
CA SER A 92 -1.26 -5.36 2.93
C SER A 92 -1.49 -6.45 1.88
N ALA A 93 -2.14 -6.05 0.79
CA ALA A 93 -2.07 -6.80 -0.44
C ALA A 93 -0.57 -6.95 -0.64
N ARG A 94 -0.12 -8.20 -0.63
CA ARG A 94 1.23 -8.51 -1.06
C ARG A 94 1.44 -7.74 -2.39
N ARG A 95 2.61 -7.14 -2.52
CA ARG A 95 3.00 -6.41 -3.72
C ARG A 95 4.35 -6.98 -4.10
N ASP A 96 4.36 -7.78 -5.15
CA ASP A 96 5.54 -8.55 -5.52
C ASP A 96 5.86 -8.46 -7.02
N PRO A 97 6.29 -7.27 -7.50
CA PRO A 97 6.69 -7.13 -8.88
C PRO A 97 7.80 -8.12 -9.27
N LEU A 98 7.81 -8.50 -10.54
CA LEU A 98 8.87 -9.28 -11.15
C LEU A 98 10.09 -8.41 -11.44
N VAL A 99 11.22 -8.73 -10.84
CA VAL A 99 12.51 -8.07 -11.00
C VAL A 99 13.44 -8.94 -11.86
N LEU A 100 14.11 -8.33 -12.84
CA LEU A 100 15.05 -8.98 -13.74
C LEU A 100 16.50 -8.59 -13.39
N ASP A 101 17.37 -9.60 -13.34
CA ASP A 101 18.83 -9.44 -13.31
C ASP A 101 19.35 -9.05 -14.71
N LEU A 102 19.64 -7.76 -14.94
CA LEU A 102 20.01 -7.26 -16.27
C LEU A 102 21.52 -7.25 -16.52
N ASN A 103 22.35 -7.51 -15.52
CA ASN A 103 23.81 -7.50 -15.65
C ASN A 103 24.44 -8.91 -15.49
N GLY A 104 23.67 -9.90 -15.02
CA GLY A 104 24.08 -11.27 -14.79
C GLY A 104 24.84 -11.50 -13.48
N ASP A 105 24.73 -10.60 -12.49
CA ASP A 105 25.42 -10.68 -11.20
C ASP A 105 24.51 -10.97 -10.00
N GLY A 106 23.28 -11.42 -10.29
CA GLY A 106 22.21 -11.72 -9.35
C GLY A 106 21.38 -10.47 -9.03
N ILE A 107 20.11 -10.68 -8.64
CA ILE A 107 19.23 -9.55 -8.34
C ILE A 107 19.71 -8.80 -7.09
N ARG A 108 19.83 -7.49 -7.22
CA ARG A 108 20.16 -6.56 -6.13
C ARG A 108 19.05 -5.57 -5.93
N THR A 109 18.84 -5.21 -4.67
CA THR A 109 17.79 -4.30 -4.27
C THR A 109 18.34 -3.14 -3.46
N THR A 110 17.62 -2.02 -3.47
CA THR A 110 17.75 -0.94 -2.51
C THR A 110 16.67 -1.09 -1.44
N GLY A 111 16.97 -0.58 -0.25
CA GLY A 111 16.00 -0.57 0.86
C GLY A 111 15.41 0.82 1.07
N ILE A 112 14.56 0.94 2.08
CA ILE A 112 14.00 2.23 2.53
C ILE A 112 14.93 2.99 3.49
N GLN A 113 16.13 2.45 3.75
CA GLN A 113 17.15 3.05 4.62
C GLN A 113 18.39 3.36 3.77
N GLY A 114 18.85 4.62 3.77
CA GLY A 114 20.05 5.04 3.04
C GLY A 114 19.91 6.43 2.41
N ASP A 115 20.76 6.73 1.41
CA ASP A 115 20.78 8.02 0.70
C ASP A 115 19.94 8.02 -0.59
N VAL A 116 19.43 6.85 -1.01
CA VAL A 116 18.61 6.68 -2.21
C VAL A 116 17.22 6.22 -1.78
N PHE A 117 16.23 7.07 -2.03
CA PHE A 117 14.83 6.83 -1.70
C PHE A 117 14.02 6.78 -2.99
N THR A 118 13.18 5.74 -3.12
CA THR A 118 12.30 5.58 -4.28
C THR A 118 10.85 5.69 -3.83
N LEU A 119 10.07 6.52 -4.52
CA LEU A 119 8.63 6.66 -4.31
C LEU A 119 7.90 6.02 -5.48
N PHE A 120 6.95 5.12 -5.20
CA PHE A 120 6.14 4.46 -6.21
C PHE A 120 4.75 4.12 -5.68
N ASP A 121 3.71 4.30 -6.49
CA ASP A 121 2.31 3.99 -6.14
C ASP A 121 2.00 2.54 -6.49
N ASP A 122 2.42 1.63 -5.62
CA ASP A 122 2.43 0.20 -5.90
C ASP A 122 1.04 -0.45 -5.72
N ASN A 123 0.10 0.20 -5.02
CA ASN A 123 -1.30 -0.26 -4.88
C ASN A 123 -2.31 0.52 -5.74
N SER A 124 -1.84 1.50 -6.51
CA SER A 124 -2.65 2.37 -7.36
C SER A 124 -3.73 3.13 -6.58
N ASP A 125 -3.35 3.65 -5.41
CA ASP A 125 -4.26 4.31 -4.51
C ASP A 125 -4.18 5.85 -4.54
N ALA A 126 -3.40 6.35 -5.51
CA ALA A 126 -3.05 7.74 -5.79
C ALA A 126 -2.00 8.33 -4.83
N PHE A 127 -1.28 7.50 -4.09
CA PHE A 127 -0.14 7.88 -3.26
C PHE A 127 1.07 7.01 -3.56
N ALA A 128 2.17 7.65 -3.93
CA ALA A 128 3.45 6.98 -4.07
C ALA A 128 4.13 6.89 -2.71
N GLU A 129 4.35 5.67 -2.21
CA GLU A 129 4.97 5.43 -0.91
C GLU A 129 6.47 5.16 -1.04
N LEU A 130 7.22 5.45 0.02
CA LEU A 130 8.64 5.11 0.08
C LEU A 130 8.77 3.59 0.05
N THR A 131 9.47 3.07 -0.95
CA THR A 131 9.63 1.64 -1.15
C THR A 131 11.07 1.26 -1.49
N GLY A 132 11.46 0.03 -1.16
CA GLY A 132 12.63 -0.60 -1.73
C GLY A 132 12.48 -0.75 -3.25
N TRP A 133 13.59 -0.90 -3.96
CA TRP A 133 13.58 -0.95 -5.41
C TRP A 133 14.60 -1.96 -5.95
N ALA A 134 14.52 -2.26 -7.25
CA ALA A 134 15.64 -2.88 -7.95
C ALA A 134 16.84 -1.92 -7.97
N ASP A 135 18.07 -2.42 -7.87
CA ASP A 135 19.23 -1.54 -7.99
C ASP A 135 19.35 -0.97 -9.43
N PRO A 136 20.18 0.07 -9.66
CA PRO A 136 20.30 0.71 -10.98
C PRO A 136 20.77 -0.19 -12.14
N HIS A 137 21.27 -1.40 -11.86
CA HIS A 137 21.70 -2.38 -12.85
C HIS A 137 20.63 -3.43 -13.15
N ASP A 138 19.54 -3.45 -12.39
CA ASP A 138 18.40 -4.35 -12.54
C ASP A 138 17.14 -3.57 -12.95
N GLY A 139 15.99 -4.24 -13.05
CA GLY A 139 14.75 -3.54 -13.35
C GLY A 139 13.49 -4.38 -13.17
N MET A 140 12.35 -3.71 -13.12
CA MET A 140 11.04 -4.33 -12.93
C MET A 140 10.35 -4.60 -14.27
N LEU A 141 9.71 -5.74 -14.40
CA LEU A 141 8.91 -6.08 -15.56
C LEU A 141 7.63 -5.25 -15.59
N ALA A 142 7.39 -4.57 -16.70
CA ALA A 142 6.28 -3.65 -16.84
C ALA A 142 5.59 -3.78 -18.21
N MET A 143 4.34 -3.35 -18.27
CA MET A 143 3.62 -3.09 -19.52
C MET A 143 2.64 -1.95 -19.29
N ASP A 144 2.81 -0.89 -20.08
CA ASP A 144 1.86 0.22 -20.17
C ASP A 144 0.50 -0.34 -20.59
N ARG A 145 -0.44 -0.36 -19.63
CA ARG A 145 -1.77 -0.96 -19.79
C ARG A 145 -2.77 0.09 -20.22
N ASN A 146 -2.61 1.32 -19.74
CA ASN A 146 -3.55 2.41 -19.96
C ASN A 146 -3.22 3.23 -21.23
N GLY A 147 -2.04 3.02 -21.83
CA GLY A 147 -1.56 3.66 -23.05
C GLY A 147 -1.05 5.09 -22.86
N ASN A 148 -0.68 5.49 -21.64
CA ASN A 148 -0.22 6.84 -21.33
C ASN A 148 1.27 7.08 -21.69
N GLY A 149 2.01 6.03 -22.03
CA GLY A 149 3.43 6.08 -22.40
C GLY A 149 4.42 6.12 -21.23
N ILE A 150 3.95 5.99 -20.00
CA ILE A 150 4.75 5.91 -18.78
C ILE A 150 4.34 4.65 -17.98
N ILE A 151 5.07 4.34 -16.90
CA ILE A 151 4.66 3.34 -15.91
C ILE A 151 4.55 4.10 -14.61
N ASP A 152 3.34 4.42 -14.20
CA ASP A 152 3.06 5.33 -13.09
C ASP A 152 2.47 4.66 -11.84
N ASP A 153 2.01 3.40 -11.95
CA ASP A 153 1.49 2.65 -10.81
C ASP A 153 1.75 1.13 -10.88
N GLY A 154 1.45 0.44 -9.78
CA GLY A 154 1.64 -1.01 -9.63
C GLY A 154 0.74 -1.88 -10.51
N GLN A 155 -0.35 -1.38 -11.10
CA GLN A 155 -1.15 -2.15 -12.06
C GLN A 155 -0.40 -2.39 -13.38
N GLU A 156 0.60 -1.56 -13.67
CA GLU A 156 1.41 -1.63 -14.88
C GLU A 156 2.71 -2.42 -14.69
N LEU A 157 3.07 -2.71 -13.43
CA LEU A 157 4.06 -3.73 -13.09
C LEU A 157 3.44 -5.13 -13.12
N PHE A 158 4.25 -6.13 -13.46
CA PHE A 158 3.82 -7.53 -13.35
C PHE A 158 4.08 -8.05 -11.94
N GLY A 159 2.99 -8.27 -11.19
CA GLY A 159 2.95 -8.87 -9.87
C GLY A 159 1.52 -9.28 -9.51
N ASP A 160 1.27 -9.57 -8.24
CA ASP A 160 -0.07 -9.88 -7.70
C ASP A 160 -1.08 -8.70 -7.70
N GLN A 161 -0.63 -7.47 -7.98
CA GLN A 161 -1.53 -6.34 -8.27
C GLN A 161 -2.10 -6.39 -9.70
N THR A 162 -1.60 -7.27 -10.57
CA THR A 162 -2.12 -7.39 -11.95
C THR A 162 -3.54 -7.91 -11.95
N ILE A 163 -4.44 -7.20 -12.65
CA ILE A 163 -5.79 -7.69 -12.94
C ILE A 163 -5.77 -8.56 -14.20
N LEU A 164 -6.13 -9.84 -14.03
CA LEU A 164 -6.29 -10.81 -15.10
C LEU A 164 -7.52 -10.49 -15.97
N GLN A 165 -7.60 -11.05 -17.18
CA GLN A 165 -8.76 -10.94 -18.09
C GLN A 165 -10.08 -11.35 -17.45
N ASN A 166 -10.05 -12.26 -16.47
CA ASN A 166 -11.22 -12.70 -15.73
C ASN A 166 -11.67 -11.72 -14.62
N GLY A 167 -10.96 -10.60 -14.44
CA GLY A 167 -11.23 -9.56 -13.45
C GLY A 167 -10.71 -9.86 -12.04
N ARG A 168 -10.06 -11.00 -11.81
CA ARG A 168 -9.39 -11.32 -10.55
C ARG A 168 -7.97 -10.75 -10.55
N ARG A 169 -7.46 -10.46 -9.36
CA ARG A 169 -6.02 -10.28 -9.16
C ARG A 169 -5.29 -11.60 -9.37
N ALA A 170 -4.10 -11.53 -9.97
CA ALA A 170 -3.20 -12.65 -10.06
C ALA A 170 -2.73 -13.07 -8.66
N GLU A 171 -2.52 -14.37 -8.45
CA GLU A 171 -1.92 -14.93 -7.24
C GLU A 171 -0.43 -14.59 -7.14
N ASN A 172 0.21 -14.34 -8.29
CA ASN A 172 1.63 -14.03 -8.42
C ASN A 172 1.93 -13.46 -9.83
N GLY A 173 3.09 -12.81 -10.01
CA GLY A 173 3.50 -12.19 -11.26
C GLY A 173 3.72 -13.16 -12.42
N PHE A 174 4.13 -14.40 -12.16
CA PHE A 174 4.26 -15.41 -13.23
C PHE A 174 2.89 -15.90 -13.73
N GLU A 175 1.87 -15.99 -12.88
CA GLU A 175 0.49 -16.24 -13.30
C GLU A 175 -0.01 -15.08 -14.18
N ALA A 176 0.28 -13.83 -13.77
CA ALA A 176 -0.05 -12.66 -14.56
C ALA A 176 0.57 -12.69 -15.96
N LEU A 177 1.82 -13.15 -16.09
CA LEU A 177 2.45 -13.35 -17.39
C LEU A 177 1.85 -14.51 -18.19
N ALA A 178 1.54 -15.62 -17.53
CA ALA A 178 1.05 -16.84 -18.18
C ALA A 178 -0.27 -16.65 -18.93
N GLU A 179 -1.05 -15.62 -18.60
CA GLU A 179 -2.25 -15.24 -19.37
C GLU A 179 -1.93 -14.90 -20.84
N PHE A 180 -0.70 -14.44 -21.10
CA PHE A 180 -0.26 -14.02 -22.41
C PHE A 180 0.51 -15.09 -23.20
N ASP A 181 0.73 -16.28 -22.61
CA ASP A 181 1.31 -17.44 -23.29
C ASP A 181 0.26 -18.04 -24.25
N SER A 182 0.31 -17.54 -25.48
CA SER A 182 -0.70 -17.80 -26.50
C SER A 182 -0.54 -19.18 -27.15
N ASN A 183 0.69 -19.68 -27.21
CA ASN A 183 1.04 -20.96 -27.80
C ASN A 183 1.13 -22.10 -26.76
N LYS A 184 1.09 -21.77 -25.46
CA LYS A 184 1.14 -22.66 -24.29
C LYS A 184 2.43 -23.46 -24.20
N ASP A 185 3.56 -22.87 -24.56
CA ASP A 185 4.87 -23.50 -24.50
C ASP A 185 5.62 -23.24 -23.18
N GLY A 186 5.01 -22.52 -22.24
CA GLY A 186 5.53 -22.29 -20.89
C GLY A 186 6.52 -21.13 -20.80
N ARG A 187 6.57 -20.28 -21.83
CA ARG A 187 7.42 -19.08 -21.88
C ARG A 187 6.69 -17.96 -22.60
N ILE A 188 7.14 -16.74 -22.35
CA ILE A 188 6.74 -15.56 -23.11
C ILE A 188 7.89 -15.19 -24.03
N ASP A 189 7.71 -15.38 -25.33
CA ASP A 189 8.72 -15.11 -26.36
C ASP A 189 8.13 -14.39 -27.58
N VAL A 190 8.92 -14.25 -28.65
CA VAL A 190 8.50 -13.57 -29.90
C VAL A 190 7.24 -14.18 -30.56
N ASN A 191 6.87 -15.40 -30.22
CA ASN A 191 5.67 -16.06 -30.70
C ASN A 191 4.40 -15.57 -29.98
N ASP A 192 4.54 -14.81 -28.89
CA ASP A 192 3.44 -14.21 -28.15
C ASP A 192 3.28 -12.73 -28.48
N ALA A 193 2.06 -12.33 -28.81
CA ALA A 193 1.76 -10.95 -29.21
C ALA A 193 2.13 -9.91 -28.13
N VAL A 194 2.07 -10.29 -26.84
CA VAL A 194 2.42 -9.42 -25.72
C VAL A 194 3.90 -9.04 -25.71
N PHE A 195 4.78 -9.89 -26.25
CA PHE A 195 6.23 -9.75 -26.08
C PHE A 195 6.76 -8.41 -26.55
N SER A 196 6.24 -7.92 -27.68
CA SER A 196 6.58 -6.59 -28.23
C SER A 196 6.12 -5.39 -27.38
N ARG A 197 5.18 -5.62 -26.45
CA ARG A 197 4.63 -4.62 -25.52
C ARG A 197 5.31 -4.62 -24.16
N LEU A 198 6.00 -5.70 -23.80
CA LEU A 198 6.71 -5.78 -22.53
C LEU A 198 7.88 -4.81 -22.50
N ARG A 199 8.09 -4.20 -21.33
CA ARG A 199 9.16 -3.25 -21.04
C ARG A 199 9.81 -3.64 -19.73
N VAL A 200 11.01 -3.11 -19.51
CA VAL A 200 11.68 -3.15 -18.21
C VAL A 200 11.81 -1.71 -17.72
N LEU A 201 11.25 -1.45 -16.55
CA LEU A 201 11.40 -0.19 -15.82
C LEU A 201 12.71 -0.26 -15.04
N THR A 202 13.71 0.49 -15.49
CA THR A 202 15.01 0.63 -14.82
C THR A 202 15.14 2.03 -14.23
N LEU A 203 16.18 2.24 -13.42
CA LEU A 203 16.67 3.59 -13.18
C LEU A 203 17.60 4.02 -14.34
N ASN A 204 17.74 5.31 -14.56
CA ASN A 204 18.72 5.86 -15.49
C ASN A 204 20.16 5.75 -14.92
N SER A 205 21.16 6.15 -15.71
CA SER A 205 22.57 6.05 -15.31
C SER A 205 22.96 6.84 -14.05
N THR A 206 22.16 7.83 -13.67
CA THR A 206 22.35 8.66 -12.47
C THR A 206 21.56 8.16 -11.27
N GLY A 207 20.68 7.17 -11.46
CA GLY A 207 19.84 6.61 -10.40
C GLY A 207 18.70 7.53 -9.95
N ASP A 208 18.43 8.62 -10.67
CA ASP A 208 17.54 9.71 -10.22
C ASP A 208 16.23 9.81 -11.02
N ALA A 209 16.06 9.01 -12.07
CA ALA A 209 14.81 8.92 -12.80
C ALA A 209 14.56 7.52 -13.37
N TYR A 210 13.29 7.20 -13.55
CA TYR A 210 12.85 5.98 -14.22
C TYR A 210 13.12 6.04 -15.73
N GLN A 211 13.49 4.89 -16.30
CA GLN A 211 13.71 4.70 -17.72
C GLN A 211 13.03 3.41 -18.18
N LEU A 212 12.20 3.50 -19.22
CA LEU A 212 11.64 2.33 -19.88
C LEU A 212 12.58 1.81 -20.96
N ARG A 213 12.88 0.52 -20.89
CA ARG A 213 13.70 -0.17 -21.88
C ARG A 213 12.91 -1.31 -22.53
N THR A 214 13.12 -1.50 -23.82
CA THR A 214 12.53 -2.62 -24.57
C THR A 214 13.36 -3.89 -24.37
N PHE A 215 12.71 -5.05 -24.59
CA PHE A 215 13.42 -6.33 -24.56
C PHE A 215 14.51 -6.42 -25.63
N ASP A 216 14.28 -5.88 -26.82
CA ASP A 216 15.29 -5.85 -27.89
C ASP A 216 16.52 -5.01 -27.49
N GLU A 217 16.35 -3.87 -26.84
CA GLU A 217 17.45 -3.03 -26.32
C GLU A 217 18.26 -3.72 -25.22
N LEU A 218 17.61 -4.60 -24.45
CA LEU A 218 18.23 -5.39 -23.40
C LEU A 218 18.77 -6.73 -23.90
N GLY A 219 18.37 -7.16 -25.10
CA GLY A 219 18.70 -8.47 -25.64
C GLY A 219 17.92 -9.61 -24.98
N ILE A 220 16.77 -9.36 -24.38
CA ILE A 220 15.90 -10.39 -23.79
C ILE A 220 15.15 -11.14 -24.91
N ARG A 221 15.09 -12.47 -24.84
CA ARG A 221 14.48 -13.34 -25.87
C ARG A 221 13.28 -14.14 -25.40
N ALA A 222 13.30 -14.61 -24.16
CA ALA A 222 12.19 -15.38 -23.60
C ALA A 222 12.19 -15.25 -22.09
N ILE A 223 11.02 -15.22 -21.47
CA ILE A 223 10.85 -15.35 -20.02
C ILE A 223 10.20 -16.71 -19.75
N ASN A 224 10.81 -17.53 -18.90
CA ASN A 224 10.22 -18.80 -18.50
C ASN A 224 9.14 -18.57 -17.43
N LEU A 225 8.02 -19.28 -17.53
CA LEU A 225 6.89 -19.13 -16.60
C LEU A 225 6.98 -20.10 -15.42
N ASP A 226 7.68 -21.22 -15.60
CA ASP A 226 7.93 -22.19 -14.53
C ASP A 226 8.80 -21.56 -13.44
N SER A 227 8.29 -21.55 -12.22
CA SER A 227 8.86 -20.77 -11.12
C SER A 227 8.87 -21.55 -9.81
N THR A 228 9.84 -21.23 -8.94
CA THR A 228 10.07 -21.91 -7.66
C THR A 228 9.96 -20.94 -6.50
N VAL A 229 9.17 -21.27 -5.48
CA VAL A 229 9.06 -20.47 -4.25
C VAL A 229 10.37 -20.54 -3.46
N THR A 230 10.87 -19.38 -3.03
CA THR A 230 12.15 -19.23 -2.31
C THR A 230 11.97 -18.63 -0.92
N ASN A 231 11.23 -17.53 -0.80
CA ASN A 231 11.05 -16.75 0.44
C ASN A 231 12.38 -16.38 1.13
N ILE A 232 13.32 -15.82 0.37
CA ILE A 232 14.64 -15.40 0.87
C ILE A 232 14.62 -13.89 1.11
N THR A 233 14.87 -13.47 2.33
CA THR A 233 15.03 -12.05 2.67
C THR A 233 16.48 -11.60 2.49
N ASP A 234 16.68 -10.50 1.76
CA ASP A 234 18.00 -9.91 1.52
C ASP A 234 18.45 -8.97 2.65
N ALA A 235 19.65 -8.40 2.50
CA ALA A 235 20.24 -7.51 3.49
C ALA A 235 19.48 -6.18 3.68
N GLN A 236 18.66 -5.80 2.70
CA GLN A 236 17.84 -4.58 2.73
C GLN A 236 16.45 -4.82 3.34
N GLY A 237 16.14 -6.07 3.70
CA GLY A 237 14.85 -6.47 4.25
C GLY A 237 13.81 -6.79 3.19
N ASN A 238 14.14 -6.72 1.90
CA ASN A 238 13.24 -7.11 0.83
C ASN A 238 13.23 -8.64 0.71
N THR A 239 12.11 -9.23 0.29
CA THR A 239 11.95 -10.68 0.24
C THR A 239 11.74 -11.17 -1.18
N GLN A 240 12.69 -11.97 -1.67
CA GLN A 240 12.55 -12.77 -2.88
C GLN A 240 11.61 -13.94 -2.61
N ASN A 241 10.37 -13.78 -3.02
CA ASN A 241 9.29 -14.73 -2.83
C ASN A 241 9.44 -15.98 -3.70
N ARG A 242 9.84 -15.78 -4.95
CA ARG A 242 9.86 -16.80 -5.98
C ARG A 242 10.86 -16.43 -7.06
N VAL A 243 11.40 -17.43 -7.75
CA VAL A 243 12.37 -17.25 -8.81
C VAL A 243 12.04 -18.09 -10.04
N SER A 244 12.37 -17.56 -11.21
CA SER A 244 12.43 -18.26 -12.49
C SER A 244 13.64 -17.74 -13.27
N SER A 245 13.62 -17.86 -14.59
CA SER A 245 14.71 -17.44 -15.46
C SER A 245 14.23 -16.84 -16.77
N PHE A 246 15.10 -16.10 -17.43
CA PHE A 246 14.89 -15.59 -18.77
C PHE A 246 16.13 -15.81 -19.64
N GLU A 247 15.91 -15.93 -20.95
CA GLU A 247 16.95 -16.15 -21.94
C GLU A 247 17.34 -14.85 -22.64
N MET A 248 18.64 -14.66 -22.81
CA MET A 248 19.24 -13.55 -23.56
C MET A 248 19.55 -13.94 -25.00
N ALA A 249 19.74 -12.96 -25.88
CA ALA A 249 20.04 -13.14 -27.29
C ALA A 249 21.40 -13.82 -27.55
N ASP A 250 22.32 -13.79 -26.59
CA ASP A 250 23.59 -14.50 -26.62
C ASP A 250 23.49 -15.95 -26.09
N GLY A 251 22.29 -16.39 -25.70
CA GLY A 251 22.00 -17.71 -25.12
C GLY A 251 22.29 -17.82 -23.62
N THR A 252 22.71 -16.73 -22.97
CA THR A 252 22.85 -16.73 -21.50
C THR A 252 21.48 -16.77 -20.82
N ILE A 253 21.41 -17.48 -19.70
CA ILE A 253 20.22 -17.56 -18.86
C ILE A 253 20.46 -16.72 -17.61
N ARG A 254 19.47 -15.89 -17.26
CA ARG A 254 19.52 -14.96 -16.12
C ARG A 254 18.30 -15.10 -15.24
N GLU A 255 18.36 -14.50 -14.06
CA GLU A 255 17.36 -14.63 -13.02
C GLU A 255 16.23 -13.60 -13.17
N ILE A 256 14.99 -14.05 -13.02
CA ILE A 256 13.83 -13.16 -12.80
C ILE A 256 13.11 -13.64 -11.54
N ALA A 257 12.70 -12.73 -10.67
CA ALA A 257 12.14 -13.11 -9.38
C ALA A 257 11.04 -12.16 -8.90
N GLU A 258 10.12 -12.68 -8.10
CA GLU A 258 9.10 -11.89 -7.39
C GLU A 258 9.71 -11.33 -6.11
N TYR A 259 9.63 -10.02 -5.93
CA TYR A 259 10.17 -9.33 -4.75
C TYR A 259 9.11 -8.56 -4.01
N SER A 260 8.89 -8.90 -2.73
CA SER A 260 8.19 -8.01 -1.80
C SER A 260 9.16 -7.01 -1.20
N PHE A 261 9.02 -5.75 -1.59
CA PHE A 261 9.84 -4.65 -1.09
C PHE A 261 9.36 -4.17 0.27
N GLN A 262 10.30 -3.69 1.09
CA GLN A 262 9.97 -2.89 2.26
C GLN A 262 9.28 -1.60 1.82
N GLN A 263 8.30 -1.16 2.61
CA GLN A 263 7.55 0.06 2.36
C GLN A 263 7.40 0.84 3.67
N ASP A 264 7.45 2.17 3.56
CA ASP A 264 7.02 3.09 4.61
C ASP A 264 5.80 3.86 4.09
N SER A 265 4.62 3.36 4.45
CA SER A 265 3.33 3.94 4.05
C SER A 265 3.06 5.31 4.65
N MET A 266 3.79 5.69 5.70
CA MET A 266 3.67 7.00 6.33
C MET A 266 4.46 8.07 5.57
N TYR A 267 5.51 7.65 4.85
CA TYR A 267 6.25 8.50 3.92
C TYR A 267 5.70 8.31 2.51
N SER A 268 4.75 9.16 2.11
CA SER A 268 4.16 9.10 0.78
C SER A 268 3.87 10.49 0.20
N VAL A 269 3.66 10.51 -1.12
CA VAL A 269 3.36 11.71 -1.90
C VAL A 269 2.18 11.41 -2.81
N ALA A 270 1.16 12.28 -2.79
CA ALA A 270 0.04 12.17 -3.72
C ALA A 270 0.53 12.25 -5.18
N THR A 271 0.12 11.28 -6.00
CA THR A 271 0.45 11.22 -7.44
C THR A 271 -0.51 12.06 -8.29
N GLU A 272 -1.69 12.35 -7.76
CA GLU A 272 -2.70 13.19 -8.41
C GLU A 272 -2.86 14.54 -7.68
N TRP A 273 -2.73 15.65 -8.43
CA TRP A 273 -2.94 17.00 -7.91
C TRP A 273 -4.05 17.74 -8.65
N LEU A 274 -5.05 18.21 -7.91
CA LEU A 274 -6.11 19.07 -8.45
C LEU A 274 -5.76 20.55 -8.27
N PRO A 275 -6.07 21.43 -9.24
CA PRO A 275 -5.89 22.87 -9.08
C PRO A 275 -6.65 23.39 -7.86
N VAL A 276 -5.95 24.05 -6.94
CA VAL A 276 -6.55 24.66 -5.74
C VAL A 276 -7.09 26.04 -6.11
N PRO A 277 -8.42 26.29 -6.00
CA PRO A 277 -9.00 27.60 -6.24
C PRO A 277 -8.55 28.64 -5.20
N ASP A 278 -8.52 29.92 -5.58
CA ASP A 278 -8.01 31.02 -4.74
C ASP A 278 -8.70 31.12 -3.36
N ASP A 279 -9.98 30.77 -3.27
CA ASP A 279 -10.74 30.82 -2.04
C ASP A 279 -10.36 29.71 -1.05
N ILE A 280 -10.04 28.51 -1.54
CA ILE A 280 -9.44 27.43 -0.73
C ILE A 280 -7.99 27.77 -0.39
N ALA A 281 -7.23 28.32 -1.33
CA ALA A 281 -5.84 28.70 -1.11
C ALA A 281 -5.65 29.77 0.00
N ALA A 282 -6.70 30.57 0.25
CA ALA A 282 -6.71 31.57 1.33
C ALA A 282 -7.01 30.99 2.73
N LEU A 283 -7.44 29.73 2.83
CA LEU A 283 -7.75 29.06 4.09
C LEU A 283 -6.50 28.40 4.70
N PRO A 284 -6.49 28.13 6.02
CA PRO A 284 -5.44 27.33 6.63
C PRO A 284 -5.25 25.99 5.91
N ASP A 285 -4.00 25.58 5.73
CA ASP A 285 -3.65 24.27 5.18
C ASP A 285 -3.00 23.39 6.25
N LEU A 286 -3.13 22.09 6.07
CA LEU A 286 -2.39 21.08 6.81
C LEU A 286 -1.76 20.15 5.78
N GLN A 287 -0.46 19.91 5.93
CA GLN A 287 0.25 18.97 5.08
C GLN A 287 -0.38 17.57 5.22
N GLY A 288 -0.55 16.87 4.09
CA GLY A 288 -0.97 15.48 4.08
C GLY A 288 0.04 14.56 4.76
N TYR A 289 -0.40 13.38 5.20
CA TYR A 289 0.46 12.39 5.85
C TYR A 289 -0.06 10.97 5.57
N GLY A 290 0.83 10.07 5.19
CA GLY A 290 0.45 8.79 4.60
C GLY A 290 -0.52 8.98 3.43
N THR A 291 -1.56 8.16 3.36
CA THR A 291 -2.57 8.20 2.28
C THR A 291 -3.64 9.30 2.44
N VAL A 292 -3.35 10.32 3.23
CA VAL A 292 -4.25 11.46 3.45
C VAL A 292 -3.71 12.67 2.69
N TYR A 293 -4.53 13.20 1.78
CA TYR A 293 -4.26 14.45 1.05
C TYR A 293 -4.08 15.64 2.01
N SER A 294 -3.39 16.70 1.56
CA SER A 294 -3.39 17.97 2.30
C SER A 294 -4.81 18.50 2.49
N LEU A 295 -5.02 19.33 3.51
CA LEU A 295 -6.34 19.90 3.81
C LEU A 295 -6.92 20.67 2.62
N HIS A 296 -6.09 21.41 1.88
CA HIS A 296 -6.47 22.05 0.62
C HIS A 296 -6.93 21.05 -0.43
N GLN A 297 -6.15 19.99 -0.70
CA GLN A 297 -6.52 18.96 -1.67
C GLN A 297 -7.78 18.19 -1.26
N ALA A 298 -7.97 17.97 0.04
CA ALA A 298 -9.19 17.37 0.58
C ALA A 298 -10.41 18.28 0.37
N MET A 299 -10.29 19.59 0.60
CA MET A 299 -11.36 20.56 0.34
C MET A 299 -11.71 20.66 -1.15
N VAL A 300 -10.73 20.57 -2.05
CA VAL A 300 -10.97 20.57 -3.50
C VAL A 300 -11.73 19.32 -3.95
N ARG A 301 -11.44 18.16 -3.35
CA ARG A 301 -12.09 16.88 -3.66
C ARG A 301 -13.44 16.70 -2.95
N ASP A 302 -13.70 17.45 -1.89
CA ASP A 302 -14.98 17.43 -1.18
C ASP A 302 -16.07 18.13 -1.99
N THR A 303 -16.81 17.34 -2.77
CA THR A 303 -17.96 17.84 -3.55
C THR A 303 -19.14 18.33 -2.72
N SER A 304 -19.19 18.02 -1.41
CA SER A 304 -20.26 18.48 -0.52
C SER A 304 -20.04 19.93 -0.05
N GLY A 305 -18.78 20.36 0.03
CA GLY A 305 -18.37 21.65 0.57
C GLY A 305 -18.41 21.76 2.10
N GLU A 306 -18.76 20.67 2.80
CA GLU A 306 -18.85 20.65 4.27
C GLU A 306 -17.47 20.86 4.91
N LEU A 307 -16.42 20.22 4.39
CA LEU A 307 -15.07 20.36 4.94
C LEU A 307 -14.59 21.80 4.84
N ARG A 308 -14.84 22.44 3.70
CA ARG A 308 -14.50 23.84 3.49
C ARG A 308 -15.23 24.73 4.50
N ALA A 309 -16.52 24.54 4.70
CA ALA A 309 -17.30 25.34 5.65
C ALA A 309 -16.77 25.21 7.09
N LEU A 310 -16.37 23.99 7.51
CA LEU A 310 -15.76 23.76 8.82
C LEU A 310 -14.41 24.47 8.98
N VAL A 311 -13.58 24.47 7.93
CA VAL A 311 -12.28 25.17 7.95
C VAL A 311 -12.48 26.69 7.98
N GLU A 312 -13.45 27.23 7.25
CA GLU A 312 -13.84 28.65 7.31
C GLU A 312 -14.30 29.05 8.71
N GLU A 313 -15.15 28.23 9.36
CA GLU A 313 -15.61 28.45 10.73
C GLU A 313 -14.43 28.47 11.71
N PHE A 314 -13.56 27.46 11.65
CA PHE A 314 -12.36 27.37 12.48
C PHE A 314 -11.42 28.59 12.30
N ALA A 315 -11.16 28.99 11.05
CA ALA A 315 -10.33 30.15 10.75
C ALA A 315 -10.93 31.46 11.33
N SER A 316 -12.26 31.57 11.36
CA SER A 316 -12.95 32.72 11.93
C SER A 316 -12.83 32.82 13.46
N GLU A 317 -12.64 31.71 14.17
CA GLU A 317 -12.40 31.69 15.62
C GLU A 317 -11.03 32.27 15.96
N MET A 318 -10.00 31.99 15.16
CA MET A 318 -8.65 32.53 15.37
C MET A 318 -8.62 34.06 15.26
N VAL A 319 -9.43 34.64 14.37
CA VAL A 319 -9.55 36.09 14.20
C VAL A 319 -10.14 36.75 15.45
N ARG A 320 -11.08 36.10 16.14
CA ARG A 320 -11.73 36.64 17.35
C ARG A 320 -10.80 36.73 18.55
N LEU A 321 -9.81 35.85 18.67
CA LEU A 321 -8.85 35.86 19.78
C LEU A 321 -7.81 36.99 19.69
N SER A 322 -7.59 37.55 18.50
CA SER A 322 -6.66 38.67 18.29
C SER A 322 -7.26 40.06 18.57
N ALA A 323 -8.56 40.13 18.86
CA ALA A 323 -9.33 41.37 19.04
C ALA A 323 -9.82 41.59 20.50
N ALA A 324 -9.30 40.84 21.47
CA ALA A 324 -9.66 40.91 22.89
C ALA A 324 -8.51 41.42 23.76
#